data_AF-A0A975DXB2-F1
#
_entry.id   AF-A0A975DXB2-F1
#
_cell.length_a   1.000
_cell.length_b   1.000
_cell.length_c   1.000
_cell.angle_alpha   90.00
_cell.angle_beta   90.00
_cell.angle_gamma   90.00
#
_symmetry.space_group_name_H-M   'P 1'
#
loop_
_entity.id
_entity.type
_entity.pdbx_description
1 polymer ?
#
loop_
_entity_poly.entity_id
_entity_poly.type
_entity_poly.pdbx_seq_one_letter_code
_entity_poly.pdbx_strand_id
1 'polypeptide(L)'
;MAREAVVLIIGLAGQVPYRRSRLSSNVRLHLQLTALAWSFTAAVLVHNAEEAAFLPRWSRSAARWYRPVSDSEFRFAVGVLSALFLALTFAATLAVAPGWLVKHVFAGYVVAMLANALVPHLAATVALRRYMPGTATAWLLVVPFGAVYLHSAVQQRQVELRVLAWVAPTVALVLLAAIPLLLLAGRRLWPSSWRANSAA
;
A
#
# COMPACT_ATOMS: atom_id res chain seq x y z
N MET A 1 -54.80 35.84 -33.20
CA MET A 1 -53.33 36.06 -33.32
C MET A 1 -52.63 35.62 -32.04
N ALA A 2 -52.74 34.33 -31.68
CA ALA A 2 -52.26 33.77 -30.40
C ALA A 2 -51.27 32.62 -30.62
N ARG A 3 -50.50 32.68 -31.71
CA ARG A 3 -49.50 31.65 -32.08
C ARG A 3 -48.06 32.15 -32.08
N GLU A 4 -47.82 33.44 -31.87
CA GLU A 4 -46.45 33.99 -31.83
C GLU A 4 -45.89 34.14 -30.41
N ALA A 5 -46.74 34.13 -29.38
CA ALA A 5 -46.28 34.26 -27.99
C ALA A 5 -45.63 32.98 -27.40
N VAL A 6 -45.82 31.81 -28.02
CA VAL A 6 -45.27 30.54 -27.51
C VAL A 6 -43.82 30.32 -27.97
N VAL A 7 -43.40 30.96 -29.07
CA VAL A 7 -42.02 30.83 -29.57
C VAL A 7 -41.04 31.71 -28.78
N LEU A 8 -41.53 32.77 -28.10
CA LEU A 8 -40.68 33.68 -27.34
C LEU A 8 -40.22 33.13 -25.97
N ILE A 9 -40.88 32.08 -25.44
CA ILE A 9 -40.48 31.47 -24.16
C ILE A 9 -39.49 30.31 -24.35
N ILE A 10 -39.40 29.73 -25.57
CA ILE A 10 -38.48 28.61 -25.85
C ILE A 10 -37.11 29.09 -26.38
N GLY A 11 -37.00 30.36 -26.79
CA GLY A 11 -35.76 30.95 -27.34
C GLY A 11 -34.77 31.54 -26.33
N LEU A 12 -35.09 31.57 -25.02
CA LEU A 12 -34.23 32.16 -23.97
C LEU A 12 -33.59 31.12 -23.04
N ALA A 13 -33.65 29.83 -23.38
CA ALA A 13 -32.69 28.85 -22.87
C ALA A 13 -31.35 28.96 -23.65
N GLY A 14 -30.85 30.19 -23.74
CA GLY A 14 -29.52 30.49 -24.25
C GLY A 14 -28.52 29.82 -23.35
N GLN A 15 -27.97 28.70 -23.82
CA GLN A 15 -26.57 28.33 -23.68
C GLN A 15 -25.94 28.90 -22.40
N VAL A 16 -26.35 28.40 -21.22
CA VAL A 16 -25.50 28.57 -20.05
C VAL A 16 -24.22 27.84 -20.46
N PRO A 17 -23.11 28.54 -20.72
CA PRO A 17 -21.91 27.84 -21.08
C PRO A 17 -21.60 27.00 -19.86
N TYR A 18 -21.72 25.68 -19.99
CA TYR A 18 -21.21 24.75 -19.00
C TYR A 18 -19.70 24.98 -19.01
N ARG A 19 -19.28 25.98 -18.23
CA ARG A 19 -17.90 26.35 -18.03
C ARG A 19 -17.32 25.15 -17.32
N ARG A 20 -16.79 24.20 -18.09
CA ARG A 20 -15.94 23.13 -17.56
C ARG A 20 -14.86 23.86 -16.80
N SER A 21 -15.04 23.97 -15.48
CA SER A 21 -14.04 24.55 -14.61
C SER A 21 -12.87 23.61 -14.71
N ARG A 22 -11.88 23.97 -15.53
CA ARG A 22 -10.60 23.29 -15.51
C ARG A 22 -10.13 23.38 -14.07
N LEU A 23 -10.09 22.24 -13.38
CA LEU A 23 -9.43 22.13 -12.10
C LEU A 23 -8.06 22.80 -12.24
N SER A 24 -7.71 23.63 -11.26
CA SER A 24 -6.39 24.26 -11.21
C SER A 24 -5.32 23.16 -11.26
N SER A 25 -4.15 23.50 -11.80
CA SER A 25 -3.01 22.57 -11.88
C SER A 25 -2.71 21.92 -10.53
N ASN A 26 -2.77 22.70 -9.44
CA ASN A 26 -2.54 22.25 -8.07
C ASN A 26 -3.54 21.16 -7.64
N VAL A 27 -4.84 21.35 -7.91
CA VAL A 27 -5.86 20.34 -7.55
C VAL A 27 -5.65 19.06 -8.34
N ARG A 28 -5.30 19.16 -9.63
CA ARG A 28 -5.05 18.00 -10.48
C ARG A 28 -3.85 17.18 -10.04
N LEU A 29 -2.74 17.85 -9.71
CA LEU A 29 -1.52 17.22 -9.19
C LEU A 29 -1.79 16.52 -7.85
N HIS A 30 -2.54 17.18 -6.95
CA HIS A 30 -2.93 16.58 -5.69
C HIS A 30 -3.81 15.34 -5.88
N LEU A 31 -4.86 15.41 -6.71
CA LEU A 31 -5.71 14.26 -7.03
C LEU A 31 -4.91 13.10 -7.63
N GLN A 32 -3.94 13.41 -8.50
CA GLN A 32 -3.06 12.40 -9.09
C GLN A 32 -2.20 11.70 -8.03
N LEU A 33 -1.56 12.43 -7.11
CA LEU A 33 -0.77 11.81 -6.04
C LEU A 33 -1.63 10.98 -5.09
N THR A 34 -2.80 11.49 -4.73
CA THR A 34 -3.76 10.76 -3.91
C THR A 34 -4.17 9.46 -4.60
N ALA A 35 -4.52 9.51 -5.88
CA ALA A 35 -4.86 8.31 -6.66
C ALA A 35 -3.70 7.30 -6.67
N LEU A 36 -2.45 7.76 -6.90
CA LEU A 36 -1.28 6.89 -6.86
C LEU A 36 -1.04 6.26 -5.48
N ALA A 37 -1.22 7.02 -4.40
CA ALA A 37 -1.11 6.50 -3.03
C ALA A 37 -2.15 5.40 -2.78
N TRP A 38 -3.39 5.61 -3.20
CA TRP A 38 -4.46 4.61 -3.07
C TRP A 38 -4.26 3.39 -3.98
N SER A 39 -3.75 3.56 -5.21
CA SER A 39 -3.39 2.44 -6.09
C SER A 39 -2.26 1.60 -5.49
N PHE A 40 -1.22 2.25 -4.97
CA PHE A 40 -0.15 1.56 -4.24
C PHE A 40 -0.70 0.82 -3.01
N THR A 41 -1.62 1.46 -2.28
CA THR A 41 -2.25 0.85 -1.10
C THR A 41 -3.01 -0.42 -1.47
N ALA A 42 -3.85 -0.35 -2.51
CA ALA A 42 -4.55 -1.52 -3.03
C ALA A 42 -3.58 -2.63 -3.47
N ALA A 43 -2.47 -2.28 -4.13
CA ALA A 43 -1.43 -3.24 -4.54
C ALA A 43 -0.80 -3.97 -3.35
N VAL A 44 -0.47 -3.26 -2.26
CA VAL A 44 0.06 -3.86 -1.03
C VAL A 44 -0.99 -4.75 -0.37
N LEU A 45 -2.27 -4.36 -0.35
CA LEU A 45 -3.33 -5.20 0.22
C LEU A 45 -3.51 -6.50 -0.57
N VAL A 46 -3.43 -6.45 -1.90
CA VAL A 46 -3.45 -7.65 -2.76
C VAL A 46 -2.23 -8.53 -2.50
N HIS A 47 -1.05 -7.93 -2.37
CA HIS A 47 0.19 -8.63 -2.01
C HIS A 47 0.08 -9.34 -0.65
N ASN A 48 -0.37 -8.62 0.37
CA ASN A 48 -0.59 -9.15 1.71
C ASN A 48 -1.63 -10.28 1.72
N ALA A 49 -2.67 -10.17 0.90
CA ALA A 49 -3.69 -11.22 0.75
C ALA A 49 -3.12 -12.49 0.11
N GLU A 50 -2.26 -12.36 -0.91
CA GLU A 50 -1.52 -13.48 -1.49
C GLU A 50 -0.65 -14.17 -0.43
N GLU A 51 0.14 -13.42 0.32
CA GLU A 51 0.96 -13.98 1.40
C GLU A 51 0.10 -14.69 2.45
N ALA A 52 -1.00 -14.08 2.89
CA ALA A 52 -1.92 -14.64 3.88
C ALA A 52 -2.50 -16.00 3.46
N ALA A 53 -2.66 -16.21 2.15
CA ALA A 53 -3.16 -17.45 1.57
C ALA A 53 -2.08 -18.53 1.45
N PHE A 54 -0.86 -18.17 1.07
CA PHE A 54 0.14 -19.16 0.62
C PHE A 54 1.44 -19.20 1.45
N LEU A 55 1.86 -18.07 2.05
CA LEU A 55 3.15 -17.95 2.74
C LEU A 55 3.29 -18.90 3.94
N PRO A 56 2.27 -19.09 4.81
CA PRO A 56 2.39 -20.04 5.92
C PRO A 56 2.71 -21.46 5.46
N ARG A 57 2.06 -21.94 4.40
CA ARG A 57 2.32 -23.27 3.83
C ARG A 57 3.70 -23.36 3.20
N TRP A 58 4.08 -22.34 2.43
CA TRP A 58 5.39 -22.24 1.82
C TRP A 58 6.51 -22.25 2.86
N SER A 59 6.36 -21.51 3.96
CA SER A 59 7.35 -21.38 5.04
C SER A 59 7.72 -22.72 5.68
N ARG A 60 6.76 -23.65 5.80
CA ARG A 60 7.00 -25.01 6.30
C ARG A 60 7.91 -25.81 5.37
N SER A 61 7.82 -25.58 4.07
CA SER A 61 8.68 -26.23 3.07
C SER A 61 10.07 -25.58 2.95
N ALA A 62 10.23 -24.36 3.46
CA ALA A 62 11.47 -23.58 3.42
C ALA A 62 12.20 -23.54 4.78
N ALA A 63 11.87 -24.47 5.69
CA ALA A 63 12.26 -24.45 7.11
C ALA A 63 13.77 -24.31 7.39
N ARG A 64 14.63 -24.71 6.45
CA ARG A 64 16.09 -24.55 6.55
C ARG A 64 16.55 -23.08 6.53
N TRP A 65 15.77 -22.21 5.90
CA TRP A 65 16.11 -20.79 5.69
C TRP A 65 15.08 -19.83 6.30
N TYR A 66 13.87 -20.32 6.59
CA TYR A 66 12.77 -19.53 7.13
C TYR A 66 12.18 -20.20 8.34
N ARG A 67 11.87 -19.41 9.39
CA ARG A 67 11.11 -19.91 10.53
C ARG A 67 9.68 -20.25 10.07
N PRO A 68 9.21 -21.51 10.23
CA PRO A 68 7.84 -21.85 9.88
C PRO A 68 6.83 -21.08 10.73
N VAL A 69 5.83 -20.51 10.08
CA VAL A 69 4.74 -19.78 10.74
C VAL A 69 3.40 -20.50 10.58
N SER A 70 2.53 -20.39 11.59
CA SER A 70 1.17 -20.91 11.50
C SER A 70 0.28 -20.00 10.65
N ASP A 71 -0.75 -20.58 10.06
CA ASP A 71 -1.75 -19.83 9.30
C ASP A 71 -2.41 -18.75 10.17
N SER A 72 -2.75 -19.06 11.43
CA SER A 72 -3.39 -18.12 12.36
C SER A 72 -2.48 -16.94 12.76
N GLU A 73 -1.25 -17.21 13.17
CA GLU A 73 -0.34 -16.16 13.66
C GLU A 73 0.06 -15.21 12.52
N PHE A 74 0.27 -15.76 11.32
CA PHE A 74 0.63 -14.98 10.15
C PHE A 74 -0.55 -14.13 9.66
N ARG A 75 -1.75 -14.70 9.53
CA ARG A 75 -2.96 -13.97 9.12
C ARG A 75 -3.31 -12.85 10.09
N PHE A 76 -3.12 -13.08 11.39
CA PHE A 76 -3.27 -12.03 12.39
C PHE A 76 -2.28 -10.88 12.14
N ALA A 77 -0.98 -11.19 12.04
CA ALA A 77 0.05 -10.18 11.87
C ALA A 77 -0.13 -9.35 10.59
N VAL A 78 -0.35 -10.02 9.45
CA VAL A 78 -0.56 -9.34 8.16
C VAL A 78 -1.86 -8.54 8.15
N GLY A 79 -2.91 -9.00 8.83
CA GLY A 79 -4.17 -8.27 8.98
C GLY A 79 -3.99 -6.95 9.76
N VAL A 80 -3.28 -6.99 10.89
CA VAL A 80 -2.97 -5.78 11.68
C VAL A 80 -2.09 -4.81 10.88
N LEU A 81 -1.03 -5.29 10.23
CA LEU A 81 -0.17 -4.44 9.40
C LEU A 81 -0.95 -3.82 8.23
N SER A 82 -1.86 -4.56 7.60
CA SER A 82 -2.71 -4.05 6.52
C SER A 82 -3.66 -2.95 7.03
N ALA A 83 -4.27 -3.13 8.19
CA ALA A 83 -5.14 -2.12 8.80
C ALA A 83 -4.36 -0.85 9.18
N LEU A 84 -3.19 -0.99 9.78
CA LEU A 84 -2.31 0.14 10.12
C LEU A 84 -1.85 0.89 8.86
N PHE A 85 -1.53 0.17 7.79
CA PHE A 85 -1.13 0.79 6.53
C PHE A 85 -2.29 1.52 5.84
N LEU A 86 -3.51 0.96 5.90
CA LEU A 86 -4.71 1.66 5.44
C LEU A 86 -4.94 2.96 6.23
N ALA A 87 -4.79 2.92 7.55
CA ALA A 87 -4.88 4.10 8.41
C ALA A 87 -3.80 5.15 8.06
N LEU A 88 -2.56 4.73 7.80
CA LEU A 88 -1.49 5.62 7.33
C LEU A 88 -1.84 6.27 5.99
N THR A 89 -2.43 5.51 5.06
CA THR A 89 -2.87 6.02 3.75
C THR A 89 -3.95 7.08 3.89
N PHE A 90 -4.95 6.83 4.74
CA PHE A 90 -5.98 7.82 5.08
C PHE A 90 -5.35 9.07 5.69
N ALA A 91 -4.48 8.91 6.69
CA ALA A 91 -3.79 10.04 7.33
C ALA A 91 -2.96 10.86 6.33
N ALA A 92 -2.23 10.20 5.41
CA ALA A 92 -1.45 10.86 4.37
C ALA A 92 -2.33 11.58 3.33
N THR A 93 -3.54 11.06 3.07
CA THR A 93 -4.52 11.70 2.17
C THR A 93 -5.11 12.97 2.79
N LEU A 94 -5.44 12.91 4.09
CA LEU A 94 -6.04 14.04 4.82
C LEU A 94 -5.01 15.09 5.26
N ALA A 95 -3.71 14.78 5.16
CA ALA A 95 -2.63 15.67 5.53
C ALA A 95 -2.57 16.93 4.65
N VAL A 96 -3.26 17.97 5.10
CA VAL A 96 -3.03 19.37 4.71
C VAL A 96 -1.84 19.91 5.52
N ALA A 97 -1.12 20.93 5.04
CA ALA A 97 -0.02 21.52 5.77
C ALA A 97 -0.43 21.88 7.23
N PRO A 98 0.35 21.50 8.26
CA PRO A 98 1.71 20.95 8.24
C PRO A 98 1.81 19.40 8.35
N GLY A 99 0.92 18.63 7.72
CA GLY A 99 0.99 17.14 7.66
C GLY A 99 2.17 16.55 6.86
N TRP A 100 3.29 17.27 6.80
CA TRP A 100 4.47 16.95 5.99
C TRP A 100 5.10 15.62 6.42
N LEU A 101 5.24 15.35 7.72
CA LEU A 101 5.89 14.14 8.22
C LEU A 101 5.12 12.87 7.85
N VAL A 102 3.79 12.89 7.91
CA VAL A 102 2.96 11.72 7.58
C VAL A 102 3.14 11.28 6.12
N LYS A 103 3.27 12.24 5.20
CA LYS A 103 3.58 11.95 3.78
C LYS A 103 4.96 11.32 3.62
N HIS A 104 5.95 11.74 4.41
CA HIS A 104 7.28 11.13 4.40
C HIS A 104 7.26 9.72 5.02
N VAL A 105 6.46 9.48 6.06
CA VAL A 105 6.29 8.14 6.64
C VAL A 105 5.62 7.21 5.64
N PHE A 106 4.58 7.66 4.92
CA PHE A 106 3.98 6.89 3.83
C PHE A 106 5.00 6.60 2.73
N ALA A 107 5.77 7.58 2.27
CA ALA A 107 6.82 7.36 1.28
C ALA A 107 7.93 6.42 1.80
N GLY A 108 8.26 6.49 3.08
CA GLY A 108 9.19 5.57 3.74
C GLY A 108 8.66 4.13 3.74
N TYR A 109 7.35 3.95 3.98
CA TYR A 109 6.68 2.66 3.83
C TYR A 109 6.75 2.15 2.38
N VAL A 110 6.53 3.03 1.38
CA VAL A 110 6.69 2.67 -0.04
C VAL A 110 8.10 2.15 -0.31
N VAL A 111 9.14 2.86 0.14
CA VAL A 111 10.54 2.40 -0.01
C VAL A 111 10.76 1.06 0.69
N ALA A 112 10.22 0.87 1.90
CA ALA A 112 10.33 -0.40 2.63
C ALA A 112 9.68 -1.56 1.85
N MET A 113 8.52 -1.34 1.21
CA MET A 113 7.87 -2.36 0.38
C MET A 113 8.61 -2.64 -0.93
N LEU A 114 9.25 -1.63 -1.53
CA LEU A 114 10.13 -1.84 -2.69
C LEU A 114 11.35 -2.68 -2.29
N ALA A 115 11.96 -2.39 -1.13
CA ALA A 115 13.03 -3.22 -0.58
C ALA A 115 12.54 -4.64 -0.29
N ASN A 116 11.34 -4.80 0.29
CA ASN A 116 10.68 -6.08 0.54
C ASN A 116 10.53 -6.92 -0.75
N ALA A 117 10.13 -6.28 -1.86
CA ALA A 117 10.00 -6.94 -3.17
C ALA A 117 11.32 -7.52 -3.69
N LEU A 118 12.45 -6.87 -3.39
CA LEU A 118 13.79 -7.38 -3.70
C LEU A 118 14.21 -8.46 -2.70
N VAL A 119 14.12 -8.13 -1.41
CA VAL A 119 14.50 -8.96 -0.27
C VAL A 119 13.41 -8.85 0.79
N PRO A 120 12.63 -9.91 1.04
CA PRO A 120 12.96 -11.31 0.79
C PRO A 120 12.49 -11.88 -0.56
N HIS A 121 11.49 -11.31 -1.25
CA HIS A 121 10.73 -12.05 -2.26
C HIS A 121 11.54 -12.55 -3.46
N LEU A 122 12.19 -11.64 -4.19
CA LEU A 122 12.97 -12.04 -5.35
C LEU A 122 14.19 -12.89 -4.93
N ALA A 123 14.92 -12.45 -3.90
CA ALA A 123 16.09 -13.14 -3.40
C ALA A 123 15.79 -14.60 -3.01
N ALA A 124 14.72 -14.82 -2.23
CA ALA A 124 14.31 -16.17 -1.82
C ALA A 124 13.82 -16.99 -3.01
N THR A 125 13.08 -16.38 -3.93
CA THR A 125 12.61 -17.06 -5.14
C THR A 125 13.76 -17.59 -5.98
N VAL A 126 14.79 -16.77 -6.17
CA VAL A 126 15.99 -17.13 -6.94
C VAL A 126 16.84 -18.15 -6.18
N ALA A 127 17.14 -17.91 -4.91
CA ALA A 127 18.02 -18.76 -4.10
C ALA A 127 17.43 -20.16 -3.89
N LEU A 128 16.12 -20.26 -3.68
CA LEU A 128 15.42 -21.53 -3.48
C LEU A 128 14.91 -22.14 -4.80
N ARG A 129 15.07 -21.44 -5.94
CA ARG A 129 14.53 -21.80 -7.26
C ARG A 129 13.05 -22.21 -7.20
N ARG A 130 12.30 -21.54 -6.33
CA ARG A 130 10.89 -21.83 -6.04
C ARG A 130 10.19 -20.51 -5.77
N TYR A 131 9.02 -20.34 -6.39
CA TYR A 131 8.18 -19.18 -6.16
C TYR A 131 7.93 -18.93 -4.65
N MET A 132 8.36 -17.78 -4.15
CA MET A 132 7.95 -17.28 -2.84
C MET A 132 6.65 -16.50 -2.99
N PRO A 133 5.58 -16.84 -2.24
CA PRO A 133 4.36 -16.04 -2.19
C PRO A 133 4.65 -14.56 -1.96
N GLY A 134 3.93 -13.71 -2.68
CA GLY A 134 4.14 -12.26 -2.70
C GLY A 134 5.06 -11.78 -3.82
N THR A 135 5.85 -12.66 -4.48
CA THR A 135 6.80 -12.22 -5.51
C THR A 135 6.09 -11.64 -6.74
N ALA A 136 5.06 -12.30 -7.25
CA ALA A 136 4.37 -11.84 -8.45
C ALA A 136 3.62 -10.53 -8.19
N THR A 137 2.83 -10.46 -7.11
CA THR A 137 2.10 -9.23 -6.74
C THR A 137 3.04 -8.09 -6.39
N ALA A 138 4.19 -8.36 -5.75
CA ALA A 138 5.19 -7.34 -5.48
C ALA A 138 5.73 -6.73 -6.78
N TRP A 139 6.18 -7.56 -7.73
CA TRP A 139 6.82 -7.07 -8.95
C TRP A 139 5.85 -6.53 -10.00
N LEU A 140 4.62 -7.06 -10.07
CA LEU A 140 3.62 -6.62 -11.04
C LEU A 140 2.79 -5.44 -10.56
N LEU A 141 2.64 -5.24 -9.24
CA LEU A 141 1.77 -4.20 -8.67
C LEU A 141 2.54 -3.26 -7.75
N VAL A 142 3.16 -3.77 -6.67
CA VAL A 142 3.79 -2.93 -5.63
C VAL A 142 4.94 -2.11 -6.22
N VAL A 143 5.83 -2.73 -7.00
CA VAL A 143 6.99 -2.08 -7.59
C VAL A 143 6.59 -0.98 -8.59
N PRO A 144 5.73 -1.23 -9.59
CA PRO A 144 5.32 -0.19 -10.53
C PRO A 144 4.60 0.98 -9.84
N PHE A 145 3.60 0.72 -9.01
CA PHE A 145 2.86 1.80 -8.34
C PHE A 145 3.73 2.55 -7.33
N GLY A 146 4.60 1.85 -6.60
CA GLY A 146 5.50 2.45 -5.63
C GLY A 146 6.55 3.35 -6.29
N ALA A 147 7.15 2.90 -7.40
CA ALA A 147 8.11 3.68 -8.16
C ALA A 147 7.48 4.96 -8.74
N VAL A 148 6.30 4.84 -9.38
CA VAL A 148 5.58 5.98 -9.95
C VAL A 148 5.13 6.96 -8.86
N TYR A 149 4.66 6.46 -7.71
CA TYR A 149 4.31 7.30 -6.56
C TYR A 149 5.51 8.08 -6.05
N LEU A 150 6.65 7.42 -5.77
CA LEU A 150 7.84 8.07 -5.23
C LEU A 150 8.38 9.12 -6.20
N HIS A 151 8.48 8.79 -7.48
CA HIS A 151 8.90 9.73 -8.50
C HIS A 151 8.00 10.97 -8.51
N SER A 152 6.68 10.77 -8.56
CA SER A 152 5.70 11.86 -8.58
C SER A 152 5.73 12.70 -7.30
N ALA A 153 5.84 12.07 -6.12
CA ALA A 153 5.82 12.75 -4.83
C ALA A 153 7.05 13.66 -4.64
N VAL A 154 8.21 13.22 -5.10
CA VAL A 154 9.45 14.01 -5.09
C VAL A 154 9.37 15.16 -6.10
N GLN A 155 8.92 14.91 -7.34
CA GLN A 155 8.76 15.95 -8.36
C GLN A 155 7.79 17.05 -7.94
N GLN A 156 6.72 16.68 -7.23
CA GLN A 156 5.72 17.61 -6.69
C GLN A 156 6.10 18.22 -5.33
N ARG A 157 7.33 18.00 -4.86
CA ARG A 157 7.87 18.49 -3.59
C ARG A 157 6.98 18.16 -2.37
N GLN A 158 6.23 17.06 -2.44
CA GLN A 158 5.46 16.55 -1.32
C GLN A 158 6.33 15.69 -0.38
N VAL A 159 7.44 15.15 -0.91
CA VAL A 159 8.41 14.34 -0.19
C VAL A 159 9.81 14.81 -0.55
N GLU A 160 10.64 15.08 0.45
CA GLU A 160 12.04 15.45 0.32
C GLU A 160 12.95 14.23 0.46
N LEU A 161 13.87 14.04 -0.48
CA LEU A 161 14.82 12.92 -0.46
C LEU A 161 15.71 12.92 0.79
N ARG A 162 16.13 14.11 1.27
CA ARG A 162 16.95 14.25 2.48
C ARG A 162 16.23 13.70 3.72
N VAL A 163 14.92 13.89 3.80
CA VAL A 163 14.10 13.41 4.91
C VAL A 163 13.81 11.93 4.73
N LEU A 164 13.49 11.52 3.50
CA LEU A 164 13.25 10.11 3.17
C LEU A 164 14.46 9.22 3.48
N ALA A 165 15.69 9.74 3.33
CA ALA A 165 16.92 9.01 3.61
C ALA A 165 17.02 8.45 5.04
N TRP A 166 16.40 9.09 6.04
CA TRP A 166 16.35 8.58 7.41
C TRP A 166 14.95 8.05 7.79
N VAL A 167 13.87 8.59 7.22
CA VAL A 167 12.51 8.08 7.49
C VAL A 167 12.32 6.68 6.93
N ALA A 168 12.77 6.40 5.70
CA ALA A 168 12.63 5.08 5.08
C ALA A 168 13.29 3.94 5.89
N PRO A 169 14.58 4.04 6.29
CA PRO A 169 15.18 3.01 7.12
C PRO A 169 14.52 2.92 8.50
N THR A 170 14.08 4.05 9.09
CA THR A 170 13.34 4.03 10.36
C THR A 170 12.03 3.25 10.23
N VAL A 171 11.24 3.51 9.19
CA VAL A 171 10.00 2.77 8.92
C VAL A 171 10.29 1.29 8.69
N ALA A 172 11.31 0.96 7.90
CA ALA A 172 11.71 -0.43 7.67
C ALA A 172 12.09 -1.15 8.97
N LEU A 173 12.87 -0.51 9.84
CA LEU A 173 13.26 -1.05 11.14
C LEU A 173 12.05 -1.25 12.06
N VAL A 174 11.11 -0.30 12.08
CA VAL A 174 9.85 -0.43 12.83
C VAL A 174 9.03 -1.61 12.33
N LEU A 175 8.90 -1.78 11.01
CA LEU A 175 8.18 -2.92 10.43
C LEU A 175 8.88 -4.25 10.75
N LEU A 176 10.20 -4.31 10.60
CA LEU A 176 11.01 -5.49 10.95
C LEU A 176 10.88 -5.88 12.42
N ALA A 177 10.78 -4.90 13.33
CA ALA A 177 10.54 -5.14 14.74
C ALA A 177 9.07 -5.52 15.03
N ALA A 178 8.11 -4.93 14.32
CA ALA A 178 6.69 -5.20 14.50
C ALA A 178 6.30 -6.63 14.10
N ILE A 179 6.86 -7.16 13.01
CA ILE A 179 6.55 -8.51 12.51
C ILE A 179 6.69 -9.60 13.60
N PRO A 180 7.85 -9.80 14.26
CA PRO A 180 7.98 -10.85 15.27
C PRO A 180 7.08 -10.62 16.50
N LEU A 181 6.83 -9.36 16.88
CA LEU A 181 5.93 -9.02 17.99
C LEU A 181 4.48 -9.38 17.66
N LEU A 182 4.03 -9.09 16.45
CA LEU A 182 2.68 -9.41 15.99
C LEU A 182 2.48 -10.91 15.79
N LEU A 183 3.49 -11.63 15.28
CA LEU A 183 3.46 -13.09 15.21
C LEU A 183 3.37 -13.71 16.62
N LEU A 184 4.11 -13.17 17.59
CA LEU A 184 4.03 -13.60 18.98
C LEU A 184 2.65 -13.33 19.59
N ALA A 185 2.08 -12.15 19.35
CA ALA A 185 0.74 -11.79 19.80
C ALA A 185 -0.32 -12.71 19.18
N GLY A 186 -0.26 -12.94 17.87
CA GLY A 186 -1.16 -13.86 17.16
C GLY A 186 -1.07 -15.29 17.69
N ARG A 187 0.12 -15.75 18.08
CA ARG A 187 0.29 -17.06 18.72
C ARG A 187 -0.38 -17.17 20.09
N ARG A 188 -0.32 -16.10 20.89
CA ARG A 188 -0.97 -16.06 22.21
C ARG A 188 -2.48 -16.02 22.10
N LEU A 189 -3.00 -15.26 21.14
CA LEU A 189 -4.44 -15.10 20.92
C LEU A 189 -5.07 -16.31 20.21
N TRP A 190 -4.32 -16.99 19.34
CA TRP A 190 -4.82 -18.11 18.54
C TRP A 190 -3.82 -19.28 18.47
N PRO A 191 -3.67 -20.05 19.55
CA PRO A 191 -2.75 -21.19 19.61
C PRO A 191 -3.05 -22.20 18.50
N SER A 192 -2.05 -22.54 17.68
CA SER A 192 -2.20 -23.47 16.56
C SER A 192 -1.80 -24.90 16.96
N SER A 193 -2.72 -25.86 16.83
CA SER A 193 -2.52 -27.27 17.20
C SER A 193 -1.46 -28.03 16.39
N TRP A 194 -1.16 -27.62 15.15
CA TRP A 194 -0.22 -28.36 14.29
C TRP A 194 1.23 -28.37 14.83
N ARG A 195 1.64 -27.38 15.63
CA ARG A 195 2.97 -27.36 16.28
C ARG A 195 3.04 -28.23 17.53
N ALA A 196 1.92 -28.54 18.17
CA ALA A 196 1.90 -29.46 19.32
C ALA A 196 2.28 -30.89 18.89
N ASN A 197 1.96 -31.28 17.65
CA ASN A 197 2.25 -32.61 17.12
C ASN A 197 3.62 -32.74 16.42
N SER A 198 4.40 -31.65 16.31
CA SER A 198 5.75 -31.69 15.69
C SER A 198 6.88 -31.77 16.73
N ALA A 199 6.53 -31.75 18.02
CA ALA A 199 7.45 -31.80 19.15
C ALA A 199 7.30 -33.07 20.00
N ALA A 200 6.51 -34.04 19.51
CA ALA A 200 6.37 -35.40 20.02
C ALA A 200 6.91 -36.37 18.98
#